data_AF-A0A1Q6SPA3-F1
#
_entry.id   AF-A0A1Q6SPA3-F1
#
_cell.length_a   1.000
_cell.length_b   1.000
_cell.length_c   1.000
_cell.angle_alpha   90.00
_cell.angle_beta   90.00
_cell.angle_gamma   90.00
#
_symmetry.space_group_name_H-M   'P 1'
#
loop_
_entity.id
_entity.type
_entity.pdbx_description
1 polymer ?
#
loop_
_entity_poly.entity_id
_entity_poly.type
_entity_poly.pdbx_seq_one_letter_code
_entity_poly.pdbx_strand_id
1 'polypeptide(L)' 'MIRNAAESVEIQEKVSCHSLRKTFGYRAWKQGADPIVIMLIYNHSSFEITKRYLCIEQDDNISEHPDLSMRKIAAA' A
#
# COMPACT_ATOMS: atom_id res chain seq x y z
N MET A 1 11.37 15.58 -5.19
CA MET A 1 11.94 14.39 -5.88
C MET A 1 10.85 13.41 -6.30
N ILE A 2 10.19 12.67 -5.39
CA ILE A 2 9.14 11.68 -5.76
C ILE A 2 7.93 12.35 -6.46
N ARG A 3 7.46 13.48 -5.93
CA ARG A 3 6.34 14.23 -6.52
C ARG A 3 6.63 14.70 -7.95
N ASN A 4 7.78 15.34 -8.17
CA ASN A 4 8.17 15.83 -9.50
C ASN A 4 8.33 14.66 -10.50
N ALA A 5 8.79 13.50 -10.04
CA ALA A 5 8.86 12.30 -10.87
C ALA A 5 7.45 11.81 -11.26
N ALA A 6 6.50 11.80 -10.32
CA ALA A 6 5.10 11.47 -10.60
C ALA A 6 4.45 12.46 -11.58
N GLU A 7 4.71 13.77 -11.41
CA GLU A 7 4.25 14.82 -12.33
C GLU A 7 4.83 14.64 -13.74
N SER A 8 6.09 14.19 -13.87
CA SER A 8 6.73 13.95 -15.17
C SER A 8 6.17 12.76 -15.96
N VAL A 9 5.43 11.86 -15.30
CA VAL A 9 4.76 10.70 -15.91
C VAL A 9 3.24 10.82 -15.86
N GLU A 10 2.73 12.05 -15.69
CA GLU A 10 1.30 12.38 -15.72
C GLU A 10 0.45 11.67 -14.65
N ILE A 11 1.04 11.25 -13.53
CA ILE A 11 0.29 10.74 -12.39
C ILE A 11 -0.36 11.92 -11.67
N GLN A 12 -1.70 11.99 -11.74
CA GLN A 12 -2.49 13.06 -11.12
C GLN A 12 -2.68 12.89 -9.60
N GLU A 13 -2.39 11.69 -9.08
CA GLU A 13 -2.54 11.36 -7.67
C GLU A 13 -1.33 11.82 -6.85
N LYS A 14 -1.56 12.14 -5.57
CA LYS A 14 -0.48 12.55 -4.66
C LYS A 14 0.42 11.36 -4.32
N VAL A 15 1.55 11.24 -5.00
CA VAL A 15 2.56 10.22 -4.69
C VAL A 15 3.55 10.74 -3.64
N SER A 16 3.70 9.97 -2.56
CA SER A 16 4.66 10.21 -1.48
C SER A 16 5.49 8.95 -1.22
N CYS A 17 6.57 9.07 -0.45
CA CYS A 17 7.32 7.89 -0.01
C CYS A 17 6.43 6.94 0.81
N HIS A 18 5.47 7.48 1.55
CA HIS A 18 4.55 6.71 2.36
C HIS A 18 3.51 5.96 1.51
N SER A 19 2.95 6.59 0.48
CA SER A 19 2.02 5.93 -0.44
C SER A 19 2.70 4.80 -1.21
N LEU A 20 3.92 5.02 -1.70
CA LEU A 20 4.73 3.99 -2.35
C LEU A 20 4.99 2.79 -1.44
N ARG A 21 5.29 3.05 -0.16
CA ARG A 21 5.46 1.99 0.83
C ARG A 21 4.18 1.17 0.97
N LYS A 22 3.01 1.79 1.11
CA LYS A 22 1.74 1.06 1.15
C LYS A 22 1.49 0.24 -0.11
N THR A 23 1.70 0.82 -1.29
CA THR A 23 1.55 0.13 -2.58
C THR A 23 2.45 -1.10 -2.69
N PHE A 24 3.72 -1.00 -2.30
CA PHE A 24 4.65 -2.13 -2.31
C PHE A 24 4.13 -3.29 -1.46
N GLY A 25 3.74 -3.02 -0.21
CA GLY A 25 3.30 -4.06 0.73
C GLY A 25 2.02 -4.73 0.27
N TYR A 26 1.02 -3.94 -0.11
CA TYR A 26 -0.25 -4.49 -0.61
C TYR A 26 -0.01 -5.39 -1.82
N ARG A 27 0.81 -4.94 -2.78
CA ARG A 27 1.15 -5.74 -3.96
C ARG A 27 1.93 -7.01 -3.61
N ALA A 28 2.87 -6.95 -2.67
CA ALA A 28 3.62 -8.12 -2.22
C ALA A 28 2.69 -9.14 -1.56
N TRP A 29 1.81 -8.68 -0.67
CA TRP A 29 0.83 -9.52 0.00
C TRP A 29 -0.15 -10.17 -0.99
N LYS A 30 -0.73 -9.39 -1.92
CA LYS A 30 -1.62 -9.92 -2.99
C LYS A 30 -0.91 -10.93 -3.92
N GLN A 31 0.40 -10.81 -4.09
CA GLN A 31 1.22 -11.77 -4.86
C GLN A 31 1.62 -13.02 -4.03
N GLY A 32 1.13 -13.15 -2.79
CA GLY A 32 1.35 -14.31 -1.94
C GLY A 32 2.57 -14.22 -1.03
N ALA A 33 3.21 -13.06 -0.90
CA ALA A 33 4.30 -12.91 0.07
C ALA A 33 3.78 -12.99 1.50
N ASP A 34 4.54 -13.68 2.35
CA ASP A 34 4.20 -13.84 3.77
C ASP A 34 4.14 -12.48 4.48
N PRO A 35 3.01 -12.12 5.14
CA PRO A 35 2.88 -10.88 5.90
C PRO A 35 3.97 -10.66 6.96
N ILE A 36 4.54 -11.73 7.54
CA ILE A 36 5.66 -11.66 8.50
C ILE A 36 6.94 -11.20 7.80
N VAL A 37 7.20 -11.68 6.59
CA VAL A 37 8.35 -11.23 5.78
C VAL A 37 8.18 -9.75 5.42
N ILE A 38 6.98 -9.31 5.05
CA ILE A 38 6.70 -7.90 4.75
C ILE A 38 6.93 -7.03 6.00
N MET A 39 6.52 -7.50 7.19
CA MET A 39 6.77 -6.81 8.45
C MET A 39 8.27 -6.64 8.73
N LEU A 40 9.09 -7.66 8.48
CA LEU A 40 10.55 -7.61 8.63
C LEU A 40 11.17 -6.60 7.65
N ILE A 41 10.76 -6.61 6.37
CA ILE A 41 11.22 -5.65 5.35
C ILE A 41 10.88 -4.21 5.78
N TYR A 42 9.71 -4.02 6.39
CA TYR A 42 9.29 -2.74 6.94
C TYR A 42 9.95 -2.36 8.25
N ASN A 43 10.64 -3.28 8.91
CA ASN A 43 11.19 -3.06 10.24
C ASN A 43 10.13 -2.51 11.22
N HIS A 44 8.90 -3.05 11.13
CA HIS A 44 7.83 -2.69 12.05
C HIS A 44 7.95 -3.50 13.34
N SER A 45 7.72 -2.86 14.48
CA SER A 45 7.79 -3.50 15.80
C SER A 45 6.61 -4.43 16.09
N SER A 46 5.53 -4.36 15.30
CA SER A 46 4.38 -5.25 15.46
C SER A 46 3.66 -5.51 14.14
N PHE A 47 2.99 -6.67 14.09
CA PHE A 47 2.21 -7.07 12.93
C PHE A 47 1.02 -6.14 12.66
N GLU A 48 0.44 -5.57 13.72
CA GLU A 48 -0.67 -4.61 13.62
C GLU A 48 -0.30 -3.35 12.83
N ILE A 49 0.94 -2.86 12.98
CA ILE A 49 1.43 -1.75 12.16
C ILE A 49 1.45 -2.19 10.69
N THR A 50 1.98 -3.38 10.38
CA THR A 50 2.01 -3.91 9.02
C THR A 50 0.62 -4.09 8.43
N LYS A 51 -0.37 -4.59 9.18
CA LYS A 51 -1.77 -4.70 8.71
C LYS A 51 -2.31 -3.37 8.21
N ARG A 52 -2.03 -2.26 8.90
CA ARG A 52 -2.45 -0.91 8.47
C ARG A 52 -1.79 -0.47 7.16
N TYR A 53 -0.54 -0.86 6.92
CA TYR A 53 0.15 -0.59 5.65
C TYR A 53 -0.28 -1.51 4.51
N LEU A 54 -0.77 -2.71 4.83
CA LEU A 54 -1.31 -3.66 3.87
C LEU A 54 -2.80 -3.44 3.58
N CYS A 55 -3.47 -2.55 4.33
CA CYS A 55 -4.92 -2.29 4.22
C CYS A 55 -5.80 -3.56 4.33
N ILE A 56 -5.31 -4.62 4.98
CA ILE A 56 -6.00 -5.93 5.08
C ILE A 56 -7.37 -5.78 5.77
N GLU A 57 -7.45 -5.00 6.85
CA GLU A 57 -8.72 -4.80 7.58
C GLU A 57 -9.77 -4.00 6.79
N GLN A 58 -9.37 -3.29 5.73
CA GLN A 58 -10.31 -2.60 4.86
C GLN A 58 -10.79 -3.47 3.69
N ASP A 59 -10.04 -4.49 3.27
CA ASP A 59 -10.39 -5.37 2.14
C ASP A 59 -11.47 -6.40 2.53
N ASP A 60 -11.54 -6.82 3.80
CA ASP A 60 -12.54 -7.79 4.30
C ASP A 60 -14.00 -7.28 4.23
N ASN A 61 -14.21 -5.96 4.10
CA ASN A 61 -15.53 -5.35 3.95
C ASN A 61 -15.86 -4.90 2.51
N ILE A 62 -14.98 -5.14 1.53
CA ILE A 62 -15.07 -4.56 0.17
C ILE A 62 -14.89 -5.64 -0.90
N SER A 63 -15.54 -6.80 -0.73
CA SER A 63 -15.51 -7.86 -1.75
C SER A 63 -16.22 -7.49 -3.06
N GLU A 64 -16.96 -6.37 -3.10
CA GLU A 64 -17.79 -6.00 -4.27
C GLU A 64 -17.10 -5.07 -5.28
N HIS A 65 -16.01 -4.36 -4.93
CA HIS A 65 -15.37 -3.37 -5.83
C HIS A 65 -13.83 -3.28 -5.69
N PRO A 66 -13.05 -4.05 -6.48
CA PRO A 66 -11.59 -4.12 -6.38
C PRO A 66 -10.85 -2.83 -6.81
N ASP A 67 -11.48 -1.95 -7.60
CA ASP A 67 -10.90 -0.69 -8.08
C ASP A 67 -10.83 0.39 -6.98
N LEU A 68 -11.73 0.33 -5.99
CA LEU A 68 -11.81 1.31 -4.90
C LEU A 68 -10.72 1.08 -3.84
N SER A 69 -10.24 -0.16 -3.70
CA SER A 69 -9.17 -0.54 -2.77
C SER A 69 -7.84 0.15 -3.12
N MET A 70 -7.48 0.15 -4.42
CA MET A 70 -6.26 0.79 -4.91
C MET A 70 -6.28 2.33 -4.77
N ARG A 71 -7.44 2.97 -4.96
CA ARG A 71 -7.59 4.42 -4.77
C ARG A 71 -7.35 4.86 -3.33
N LYS A 72 -7.79 4.07 -2.34
CA LYS A 72 -7.56 4.37 -0.91
C LYS A 72 -6.09 4.18 -0.51
N ILE A 73 -5.41 3.21 -1.12
CA ILE A 73 -3.98 2.95 -0.89
C ILE A 73 -3.12 4.07 -1.50
N ALA A 74 -3.49 4.56 -2.67
CA ALA A 74 -2.77 5.63 -3.38
C ALA A 74 -3.03 7.05 -2.82
N ALA A 75 -4.18 7.30 -2.19
CA ALA A 75 -4.60 8.63 -1.73
C ALA A 75 -3.99 9.10 -0.39
N ALA A 76 -3.07 8.34 0.23
CA ALA A 76 -2.55 8.60 1.58
C ALA A 76 -1.07 9.03 1.64
#